data_AF-A0A6J4XNR0-F1
#
_entry.id   AF-A0A6J4XNR0-F1
#
_cell.length_a   1.000
_cell.length_b   1.000
_cell.length_c   1.000
_cell.angle_alpha   90.00
_cell.angle_beta   90.00
_cell.angle_gamma   90.00
#
_symmetry.space_group_name_H-M   'P 1'
#
loop_
_entity.id
_entity.type
_entity.pdbx_description
1 polymer ?
#
loop_
_entity_poly.entity_id
_entity_poly.type
_entity_poly.pdbx_seq_one_letter_code
_entity_poly.pdbx_strand_id
1 'polypeptide(L)'
;MIDFNYPEGTTPIDPDEAGGLLLSLITTQGELNRWEQDNIVDALAWIEKRKPTDILNEQFIKQLHKRMFGNVWKWAGQFRRSDKNIGVSWHQVPASLKNMCDDEMEIRGNTGRC
;
A
#
# COMPACT_ATOMS: atom_id res chain seq x y z
N MET A 1 -23.10 8.48 -3.12
CA MET A 1 -22.70 7.07 -3.32
C MET A 1 -22.03 7.01 -4.68
N ILE A 2 -20.77 6.59 -4.76
CA ILE A 2 -20.07 6.44 -6.05
C ILE A 2 -20.41 5.03 -6.53
N ASP A 3 -21.23 4.92 -7.57
CA ASP A 3 -21.52 3.64 -8.22
C ASP A 3 -20.40 3.32 -9.21
N PHE A 4 -19.45 2.48 -8.79
CA PHE A 4 -18.42 1.96 -9.66
C PHE A 4 -19.00 0.92 -10.61
N ASN A 5 -18.77 1.10 -11.92
CA ASN A 5 -19.04 0.03 -12.88
C ASN A 5 -17.91 -1.01 -12.80
N TYR A 6 -18.19 -2.14 -12.17
CA TYR A 6 -17.26 -3.25 -11.98
C TYR A 6 -17.33 -4.24 -13.15
N PRO A 7 -16.20 -4.55 -13.82
CA PRO A 7 -16.17 -5.66 -14.77
C PRO A 7 -16.32 -7.00 -14.03
N GLU A 8 -16.90 -8.00 -14.70
CA GLU A 8 -17.12 -9.34 -14.13
C GLU A 8 -15.81 -9.94 -13.59
N GLY A 9 -15.87 -10.44 -12.34
CA GLY A 9 -14.72 -11.06 -11.67
C GLY A 9 -13.84 -10.11 -10.85
N THR A 10 -14.17 -8.82 -10.76
CA THR A 10 -13.46 -7.90 -9.85
C THR A 10 -13.98 -8.01 -8.42
N THR A 11 -13.08 -7.90 -7.44
CA THR A 11 -13.47 -7.76 -6.04
C THR A 11 -13.98 -6.34 -5.84
N PRO A 12 -15.26 -6.14 -5.44
CA PRO A 12 -15.79 -4.80 -5.22
C PRO A 12 -14.98 -4.06 -4.15
N ILE A 13 -14.83 -2.75 -4.32
CA ILE A 13 -14.15 -1.92 -3.32
C ILE A 13 -15.03 -1.87 -2.09
N ASP A 14 -14.40 -2.03 -0.93
CA ASP A 14 -15.09 -1.93 0.35
C ASP A 14 -15.70 -0.52 0.51
N PRO A 15 -16.99 -0.39 0.88
CA PRO A 15 -17.63 0.92 1.06
C PRO A 15 -16.89 1.85 2.02
N ASP A 16 -16.23 1.29 3.05
CA ASP A 16 -15.44 2.08 4.01
C ASP A 16 -14.15 2.63 3.36
N GLU A 17 -13.61 1.92 2.36
CA GLU A 17 -12.47 2.37 1.57
C GLU A 17 -12.87 3.36 0.48
N ALA A 18 -14.03 3.17 -0.14
CA ALA A 18 -14.57 4.06 -1.17
C ALA A 18 -14.74 5.50 -0.67
N GLY A 19 -15.04 5.71 0.62
CA GLY A 19 -15.08 7.05 1.24
C GLY A 19 -13.72 7.77 1.28
N GLY A 20 -12.63 7.01 1.12
CA GLY A 20 -11.25 7.50 1.05
C GLY A 20 -10.80 7.94 -0.34
N LEU A 21 -11.61 7.75 -1.38
CA LEU A 21 -11.23 8.12 -2.75
C LEU A 21 -11.12 9.65 -2.89
N LEU A 22 -10.00 10.12 -3.44
CA LEU A 22 -9.76 11.54 -3.72
C LEU A 22 -10.37 11.97 -5.06
N LEU A 23 -10.37 11.06 -6.03
CA LEU A 23 -10.76 11.35 -7.41
C LEU A 23 -12.27 11.13 -7.56
N SER A 24 -13.05 12.17 -7.28
CA SER A 24 -14.52 12.15 -7.37
C SER A 24 -15.08 12.02 -8.79
N LEU A 25 -14.23 12.12 -9.82
CA LEU A 25 -14.60 12.04 -11.24
C LEU A 25 -14.40 10.63 -11.83
N ILE A 26 -13.82 9.70 -11.07
CA ILE A 26 -13.63 8.33 -11.55
C ILE A 26 -14.97 7.60 -11.47
N THR A 27 -15.40 7.05 -12.61
CA THR A 27 -16.69 6.36 -12.74
C THR A 27 -16.52 4.87 -13.02
N THR A 28 -15.32 4.45 -13.44
CA THR A 28 -15.03 3.05 -13.78
C THR A 28 -13.81 2.52 -13.01
N GLN A 29 -13.81 1.20 -12.75
CA GLN A 29 -12.65 0.52 -12.18
C GLN A 29 -11.42 0.63 -13.12
N GLY A 30 -11.63 0.67 -14.43
CA GLY A 30 -10.54 0.81 -15.41
C GLY A 30 -9.82 2.16 -15.31
N GLU A 31 -10.56 3.25 -15.10
CA GLU A 31 -9.97 4.57 -14.82
C GLU A 31 -9.18 4.56 -13.51
N LEU A 32 -9.76 3.98 -12.45
CA LEU A 32 -9.08 3.84 -11.16
C LEU A 32 -7.76 3.09 -11.29
N ASN A 33 -7.77 1.94 -11.94
CA ASN A 33 -6.59 1.12 -12.17
C ASN A 33 -5.51 1.89 -12.95
N ARG A 34 -5.91 2.74 -13.92
CA ARG A 34 -4.96 3.55 -14.69
C ARG A 34 -4.23 4.55 -13.81
N TRP A 35 -4.97 5.27 -12.96
CA TRP A 35 -4.38 6.23 -12.02
C TRP A 35 -3.46 5.55 -11.00
N GLU A 36 -3.83 4.38 -10.50
CA GLU A 36 -2.98 3.59 -9.63
C GLU A 36 -1.71 3.14 -10.36
N GLN A 37 -1.84 2.65 -11.59
CA GLN A 37 -0.71 2.22 -12.41
C GLN A 37 0.27 3.36 -12.68
N ASP A 38 -0.21 4.55 -13.04
CA ASP A 38 0.64 5.71 -13.30
C ASP A 38 1.42 6.12 -12.04
N ASN A 39 0.78 6.15 -10.88
CA ASN A 39 1.45 6.43 -9.61
C ASN A 39 2.48 5.35 -9.22
N ILE A 40 2.21 4.08 -9.52
CA ILE A 40 3.15 2.98 -9.28
C ILE A 40 4.40 3.15 -10.15
N VAL A 41 4.24 3.50 -11.44
CA VAL A 41 5.36 3.78 -12.34
C VAL A 41 6.22 4.93 -11.80
N ASP A 42 5.59 6.00 -11.33
CA ASP A 42 6.30 7.13 -10.71
C ASP A 42 7.04 6.72 -9.42
N ALA A 43 6.42 5.88 -8.59
CA ALA A 43 7.04 5.35 -7.38
C ALA A 43 8.26 4.48 -7.69
N LEU A 44 8.19 3.65 -8.74
CA LEU A 44 9.31 2.83 -9.22
C LEU A 44 10.46 3.71 -9.72
N ALA A 45 10.16 4.70 -10.57
CA ALA A 45 11.17 5.65 -11.05
C ALA A 45 11.84 6.42 -9.91
N TRP A 46 11.10 6.70 -8.83
CA TRP A 46 11.65 7.30 -7.62
C TRP A 46 12.60 6.36 -6.86
N ILE A 47 12.25 5.08 -6.72
CA ILE A 47 13.13 4.06 -6.09
C ILE A 47 14.43 3.95 -6.88
N GLU A 48 14.35 3.83 -8.20
CA GLU A 48 15.52 3.67 -9.07
C GLU A 48 16.49 4.85 -8.97
N LYS A 49 15.96 6.08 -8.86
CA LYS A 49 16.75 7.29 -8.67
C LYS A 49 17.38 7.37 -7.28
N ARG A 50 16.62 7.04 -6.23
CA ARG A 50 17.08 7.19 -4.84
C ARG A 50 18.01 6.07 -4.39
N LYS A 51 17.86 4.85 -4.93
CA LYS A 51 18.58 3.63 -4.54
C LYS A 51 18.64 3.46 -3.00
N PRO A 52 17.49 3.40 -2.32
CA PRO A 52 17.45 3.28 -0.87
C PRO A 52 18.14 1.98 -0.41
N THR A 53 19.03 2.09 0.57
CA THR A 53 19.74 0.95 1.16
C THR A 53 18.97 0.30 2.31
N ASP A 54 18.12 1.07 2.99
CA ASP A 54 17.26 0.63 4.07
C ASP A 54 15.79 0.74 3.62
N ILE A 55 15.30 -0.37 3.04
CA ILE A 55 13.94 -0.50 2.51
C ILE A 55 13.00 -1.23 3.46
N LEU A 56 13.54 -1.82 4.54
CA LEU A 56 12.84 -2.73 5.44
C LEU A 56 12.58 -2.02 6.76
N ASN A 57 11.96 -0.86 6.66
CA ASN A 57 11.49 -0.13 7.82
C ASN A 57 10.09 0.40 7.54
N GLU A 58 9.30 0.49 8.61
CA GLU A 58 7.91 0.97 8.53
C GLU A 58 7.82 2.33 7.82
N GLN A 59 8.77 3.24 8.07
CA GLN A 59 8.73 4.59 7.51
C GLN A 59 8.86 4.57 5.98
N PHE A 60 9.77 3.75 5.45
CA PHE A 60 9.98 3.58 4.02
C PHE A 60 8.76 2.93 3.38
N ILE A 61 8.21 1.87 3.99
CA ILE A 61 7.04 1.16 3.48
C ILE A 61 5.82 2.11 3.40
N LYS A 62 5.58 2.91 4.44
CA LYS A 62 4.51 3.92 4.45
C LYS A 62 4.75 5.02 3.42
N GLN A 63 6.00 5.46 3.25
CA GLN A 63 6.36 6.46 2.25
C GLN A 63 6.16 5.93 0.83
N LEU A 64 6.56 4.69 0.57
CA LEU A 64 6.36 4.02 -0.71
C LEU A 64 4.87 3.86 -1.02
N HIS A 65 4.10 3.35 -0.06
CA HIS A 65 2.66 3.21 -0.20
C HIS A 65 1.98 4.57 -0.47
N LYS A 66 2.42 5.64 0.22
CA LYS A 66 1.91 6.99 -0.04
C LYS A 66 2.22 7.47 -1.45
N ARG A 67 3.37 7.12 -2.02
CA ARG A 67 3.72 7.49 -3.40
C ARG A 67 2.89 6.71 -4.43
N MET A 68 2.71 5.41 -4.21
CA MET A 68 1.94 4.55 -5.11
C MET A 68 0.45 4.91 -5.14
N PHE A 69 -0.11 5.38 -4.02
CA PHE A 69 -1.57 5.50 -3.88
C PHE A 69 -2.05 6.89 -3.45
N GLY A 70 -1.16 7.83 -3.11
CA GLY A 70 -1.53 9.09 -2.47
C GLY A 70 -2.27 10.09 -3.34
N ASN A 71 -2.24 9.94 -4.66
CA ASN A 71 -3.04 10.76 -5.57
C ASN A 71 -4.47 10.21 -5.74
N VAL A 72 -4.70 8.94 -5.37
CA VAL A 72 -5.98 8.24 -5.53
C VAL A 72 -6.70 8.11 -4.18
N TRP A 73 -5.97 7.82 -3.11
CA TRP A 73 -6.51 7.42 -1.82
C TRP A 73 -6.03 8.34 -0.68
N LYS A 74 -6.97 8.84 0.12
CA LYS A 74 -6.70 9.64 1.33
C LYS A 74 -5.92 8.89 2.39
N TRP A 75 -6.14 7.59 2.49
CA TRP A 75 -5.51 6.71 3.48
C TRP A 75 -4.12 6.22 3.05
N ALA A 76 -3.61 6.65 1.90
CA ALA A 76 -2.31 6.22 1.42
C ALA A 76 -1.18 6.57 2.42
N GLY A 77 -0.41 5.55 2.80
CA GLY A 77 0.65 5.65 3.80
C GLY A 77 0.17 5.46 5.25
N GLN A 78 -1.09 5.08 5.44
CA GLN A 78 -1.66 4.70 6.73
C GLN A 78 -1.95 3.20 6.76
N PHE A 79 -1.96 2.62 7.97
CA PHE A 79 -2.48 1.28 8.17
C PHE A 79 -4.00 1.26 8.05
N ARG A 80 -4.53 0.13 7.59
CA ARG A 80 -5.97 -0.11 7.60
C ARG A 80 -6.54 -0.05 9.01
N ARG A 81 -7.81 0.35 9.10
CA ARG A 81 -8.58 0.49 10.35
C ARG A 81 -9.78 -0.45 10.43
N SER A 82 -9.92 -1.33 9.43
CA SER A 82 -10.95 -2.35 9.36
C SER A 82 -10.30 -3.71 9.12
N ASP A 83 -10.96 -4.75 9.63
CA ASP A 83 -10.57 -6.11 9.35
C ASP A 83 -10.92 -6.49 7.91
N LYS A 84 -10.07 -7.32 7.33
CA LYS A 84 -10.20 -7.85 5.98
C LYS A 84 -10.21 -9.37 6.07
N ASN A 85 -10.86 -10.00 5.11
CA ASN A 85 -10.96 -11.47 5.04
C ASN A 85 -9.60 -12.16 4.86
N ILE A 86 -8.53 -11.41 4.58
CA ILE A 86 -7.17 -11.90 4.37
C ILE A 86 -6.22 -11.15 5.30
N GLY A 87 -5.37 -11.88 6.00
CA GLY A 87 -4.31 -11.36 6.89
C GLY A 87 -4.67 -11.34 8.37
N VAL A 88 -3.88 -10.61 9.17
CA VAL A 88 -4.06 -10.47 10.63
C VAL A 88 -5.16 -9.46 10.98
N SER A 89 -5.51 -9.27 12.26
CA SER A 89 -6.40 -8.17 12.62
C SER A 89 -5.74 -6.80 12.37
N TRP A 90 -6.50 -5.77 12.00
CA TRP A 90 -5.96 -4.47 11.61
C TRP A 90 -5.06 -3.83 12.69
N HIS A 91 -5.43 -4.02 13.97
CA HIS A 91 -4.66 -3.58 15.13
C HIS A 91 -3.28 -4.22 15.25
N GLN A 92 -3.12 -5.44 14.71
CA GLN A 92 -1.88 -6.20 14.77
C GLN A 92 -0.94 -5.84 13.62
N VAL A 93 -1.45 -5.26 12.53
CA VAL A 93 -0.66 -4.93 11.33
C VAL A 93 0.62 -4.14 11.64
N PRO A 94 0.61 -3.07 12.48
CA PRO A 94 1.83 -2.33 12.78
C PRO A 94 2.87 -3.19 13.51
N ALA A 95 2.43 -3.97 14.50
CA ALA A 95 3.31 -4.83 15.29
C ALA A 95 3.89 -5.98 14.44
N SER A 96 3.05 -6.64 13.64
CA SER A 96 3.47 -7.70 12.73
C SER A 96 4.45 -7.18 11.68
N LEU A 97 4.19 -6.01 11.08
CA LEU A 97 5.10 -5.42 10.11
C LEU A 97 6.46 -5.10 10.74
N LYS A 98 6.45 -4.51 11.94
CA LYS A 98 7.68 -4.21 12.67
C LYS A 98 8.48 -5.49 12.94
N ASN A 99 7.84 -6.53 13.46
CA ASN A 99 8.50 -7.80 13.73
C ASN A 99 9.11 -8.39 12.44
N MET A 100 8.41 -8.35 11.31
CA MET A 100 8.95 -8.82 10.02
C MET A 100 10.18 -8.03 9.57
N CYS A 101 10.19 -6.71 9.77
CA CYS A 101 11.35 -5.87 9.49
C CYS A 101 12.53 -6.17 10.44
N ASP A 102 12.25 -6.38 11.73
CA ASP A 102 13.26 -6.66 12.75
C ASP A 102 13.88 -8.06 12.57
N ASP A 103 13.08 -9.09 12.23
CA ASP A 103 13.53 -10.46 11.98
C ASP A 103 14.52 -10.54 10.80
N GLU A 104 14.28 -9.79 9.72
CA GLU A 104 15.21 -9.77 8.59
C GLU A 104 16.56 -9.11 8.95
N MET A 105 16.53 -8.10 9.81
CA MET A 105 17.75 -7.45 10.31
C MET A 105 18.58 -8.41 11.17
N GLU A 106 17.93 -9.28 11.96
CA GLU A 106 18.61 -10.32 12.75
C GLU A 106 19.32 -11.35 11.84
N ILE A 107 18.66 -11.81 10.78
CA ILE A 107 19.25 -12.77 9.82
C ILE A 107 20.49 -12.17 9.12
N ARG A 108 20.40 -10.91 8.68
CA ARG A 108 21.52 -10.20 8.04
C ARG A 108 22.68 -9.96 9.01
N GLY A 109 22.39 -9.70 10.28
CA GLY A 109 23.41 -9.54 11.34
C GLY A 109 24.11 -10.84 11.74
N ASN A 110 23.43 -11.98 11.63
CA ASN A 110 23.98 -13.29 12.02
C ASN A 110 24.79 -13.99 10.92
N THR A 111 24.76 -13.48 9.69
CA THR A 111 25.54 -14.03 8.56
C THR A 111 27.04 -13.66 8.63
N GLY A 112 27.44 -12.81 9.59
CA GLY A 112 28.83 -12.41 9.83
C GLY A 112 29.56 -13.17 10.94
N ARG A 113 28.96 -14.26 11.48
CA ARG A 113 29.54 -15.04 12.59
C ARG A 113 29.63 -16.53 12.23
N CYS A 114 30.31 -16.83 11.12
CA CYS A 114 30.87 -18.14 10.79
C CYS A 114 32.30 -17.95 10.28
#